data_AF-A0A096AWW2-F1
#
_entry.id   AF-A0A096AWW2-F1
#
_cell.length_a   1.000
_cell.length_b   1.000
_cell.length_c   1.000
_cell.angle_alpha   90.00
_cell.angle_beta   90.00
_cell.angle_gamma   90.00
#
_symmetry.space_group_name_H-M   'P 1'
#
loop_
_entity.id
_entity.type
_entity.pdbx_description
1 polymer ?
#
loop_
_entity_poly.entity_id
_entity_poly.type
_entity_poly.pdbx_seq_one_letter_code
_entity_poly.pdbx_strand_id
1 'polypeptide(L)' 'MEPNSNDNYVLVLEDRTEVKNEKEMGKLSVVSSIDNKGNLQTTEAAAANQAAFLKFNNKDGLLKNFMSNFLRQFNAP' A
#
# COMPACT_ATOMS: atom_id res chain seq x y z
N MET A 1 -10.92 10.21 -22.82
CA MET A 1 -10.61 9.16 -21.83
C MET A 1 -9.10 9.10 -21.73
N GLU A 2 -8.55 9.38 -20.54
CA GLU A 2 -7.12 9.20 -20.28
C GLU A 2 -6.72 7.74 -20.57
N PRO A 3 -5.60 7.49 -21.26
CA PRO A 3 -5.12 6.14 -21.47
C PRO A 3 -4.77 5.54 -20.10
N ASN A 4 -5.38 4.42 -19.81
CA ASN A 4 -5.14 3.49 -18.72
C ASN A 4 -3.71 2.94 -18.74
N SER A 5 -2.71 3.79 -18.46
CA SER A 5 -1.33 3.36 -18.19
C SER A 5 -1.26 2.74 -16.77
N ASN A 6 -1.98 1.64 -16.56
CA ASN A 6 -2.00 0.89 -15.31
C ASN A 6 -0.64 0.23 -14.99
N ASP A 7 0.30 0.20 -15.93
CA ASP A 7 1.61 -0.44 -15.78
C ASP A 7 2.64 0.39 -14.99
N ASN A 8 2.24 1.59 -14.52
CA ASN A 8 3.17 2.50 -13.85
C ASN A 8 3.00 2.53 -12.33
N TYR A 9 2.10 1.74 -11.74
CA TYR A 9 1.78 1.88 -10.32
C TYR A 9 1.93 0.58 -9.54
N VAL A 10 2.51 0.68 -8.35
CA VAL A 10 2.57 -0.40 -7.36
C VAL A 10 1.56 -0.11 -6.26
N LEU A 11 0.80 -1.12 -5.85
CA LEU A 11 -0.17 -1.07 -4.74
C LEU A 11 0.47 -1.58 -3.45
N VAL A 12 0.11 -0.96 -2.32
CA VAL A 12 0.48 -1.47 -1.00
C VAL A 12 -0.66 -2.32 -0.45
N LEU A 13 -0.34 -3.56 -0.13
CA LEU A 13 -1.27 -4.54 0.42
C LEU A 13 -0.90 -4.80 1.87
N GLU A 14 -1.92 -4.87 2.72
CA GLU A 14 -1.78 -5.35 4.09
C GLU A 14 -2.17 -6.82 4.15
N ASP A 15 -1.25 -7.66 4.61
CA ASP A 15 -1.52 -9.03 4.98
C ASP A 15 -2.15 -9.06 6.37
N ARG A 16 -3.41 -9.51 6.44
CA ARG A 16 -4.21 -9.61 7.68
C ARG A 16 -4.35 -11.04 8.19
N THR A 17 -3.37 -11.90 7.96
CA THR A 17 -3.39 -13.28 8.49
C THR A 17 -3.45 -13.34 10.01
N GLU A 18 -2.87 -12.37 10.73
CA GLU A 18 -2.79 -12.37 12.20
C GLU A 18 -3.71 -11.36 12.90
N VAL A 19 -4.67 -10.75 12.21
CA VAL A 19 -5.58 -9.79 12.86
C VAL A 19 -6.55 -10.52 13.79
N LYS A 20 -6.71 -10.00 15.02
CA LYS A 20 -7.59 -10.58 16.06
C LYS A 20 -9.08 -10.49 15.73
N ASN A 21 -9.45 -9.73 14.71
CA ASN A 21 -10.84 -9.59 14.28
C ASN A 21 -11.18 -10.69 13.26
N GLU A 22 -12.02 -11.63 13.65
CA GLU A 22 -12.44 -12.77 12.82
C GLU A 22 -13.05 -12.38 11.47
N LYS A 23 -13.66 -11.19 11.36
CA LYS A 23 -14.23 -10.70 10.08
C LYS A 23 -13.18 -10.21 9.09
N GLU A 24 -11.98 -9.91 9.57
CA GLU A 24 -10.88 -9.32 8.83
C GLU A 24 -9.72 -10.31 8.62
N MET A 25 -9.71 -11.42 9.37
CA MET A 25 -8.69 -12.46 9.31
C MET A 25 -8.65 -13.12 7.93
N GLY A 26 -7.44 -13.19 7.36
CA GLY A 26 -7.20 -13.82 6.06
C GLY A 26 -7.68 -13.02 4.85
N LYS A 27 -8.17 -11.78 5.04
CA LYS A 27 -8.54 -10.89 3.94
C LYS A 27 -7.35 -10.06 3.47
N LEU A 28 -7.15 -10.03 2.16
CA LEU A 28 -6.21 -9.10 1.54
C LEU A 28 -6.87 -7.72 1.42
N SER A 29 -6.24 -6.71 2.01
CA SER A 29 -6.73 -5.33 1.98
C SER A 29 -5.72 -4.40 1.31
N VAL A 30 -6.20 -3.33 0.68
CA VAL A 30 -5.33 -2.30 0.09
C VAL A 30 -5.24 -1.12 1.06
N VAL A 31 -4.03 -0.62 1.29
CA VAL A 31 -3.83 0.58 2.12
C VAL A 31 -4.41 1.79 1.39
N SER A 32 -5.25 2.57 2.07
CA SER A 32 -5.82 3.80 1.54
C SER A 32 -5.15 5.06 2.09
N SER A 33 -4.74 5.02 3.36
CA SER A 33 -4.21 6.18 4.08
C SER A 33 -3.57 5.76 5.40
N ILE A 34 -2.95 6.72 6.08
CA ILE A 34 -2.47 6.59 7.46
C ILE A 34 -3.21 7.66 8.27
N ASP A 35 -3.82 7.27 9.39
CA ASP A 35 -4.51 8.21 10.27
C ASP A 35 -3.55 9.11 11.06
N ASN A 36 -4.08 10.09 11.77
CA ASN A 36 -3.28 11.04 12.57
C ASN A 36 -2.51 10.39 13.74
N LYS A 37 -2.79 9.12 14.05
CA LYS A 37 -2.13 8.34 15.10
C LYS A 37 -1.10 7.36 14.52
N GLY A 38 -0.94 7.33 13.20
CA GLY A 38 -0.01 6.43 12.51
C GLY A 38 -0.59 5.05 12.18
N ASN A 39 -1.89 4.81 12.37
CA ASN A 39 -2.50 3.53 12.02
C ASN A 39 -2.83 3.46 10.54
N LEU A 40 -2.63 2.29 9.93
CA LEU A 40 -3.03 2.05 8.56
C LEU A 40 -4.56 2.03 8.45
N GLN A 41 -5.07 2.77 7.49
CA GLN A 41 -6.43 2.63 7.01
C GLN A 41 -6.40 1.81 5.72
N THR A 42 -7.35 0.89 5.59
CA THR A 42 -7.43 0.01 4.43
C THR A 42 -8.83 -0.03 3.88
N THR A 43 -8.92 -0.44 2.62
CA THR A 43 -10.17 -0.72 1.94
C THR A 43 -10.10 -2.08 1.23
N GLU A 44 -11.26 -2.60 0.85
CA GLU A 44 -11.35 -3.82 0.06
C GLU A 44 -10.68 -3.60 -1.30
N ALA A 45 -9.97 -4.63 -1.79
CA ALA A 45 -9.30 -4.66 -3.09
C ALA A 45 -10.29 -4.76 -4.27
N ALA A 46 -11.30 -3.90 -4.30
CA ALA A 46 -12.33 -3.84 -5.33
C ALA A 46 -12.09 -2.66 -6.28
N ALA A 47 -12.46 -2.83 -7.55
CA ALA A 47 -12.34 -1.76 -8.56
C ALA A 47 -13.10 -0.48 -8.17
N ALA A 48 -14.21 -0.61 -7.44
CA ALA A 48 -14.97 0.52 -6.90
C ALA A 48 -14.16 1.41 -5.94
N ASN A 49 -13.14 0.84 -5.27
CA ASN A 49 -12.32 1.53 -4.28
C ASN A 49 -10.99 2.03 -4.87
N GLN A 50 -10.74 1.86 -6.17
CA GLN A 50 -9.44 2.09 -6.79
C GLN A 50 -8.93 3.54 -6.66
N ALA A 51 -9.84 4.51 -6.53
CA ALA A 51 -9.50 5.92 -6.31
C ALA A 51 -8.90 6.17 -4.91
N ALA A 52 -9.21 5.32 -3.94
CA ALA A 52 -8.73 5.43 -2.57
C ALA A 52 -7.42 4.69 -2.32
N PHE A 53 -6.90 3.93 -3.29
CA PHE A 53 -5.68 3.14 -3.09
C PHE A 53 -4.45 4.05 -2.96
N LEU A 54 -3.60 3.76 -1.99
CA LEU A 54 -2.25 4.29 -1.95
C LEU A 54 -1.43 3.63 -3.08
N LYS A 55 -1.03 4.46 -4.06
CA LYS A 55 -0.30 4.03 -5.26
C LYS A 55 1.06 4.72 -5.32
N PHE A 56 2.10 3.95 -5.62
CA PHE A 56 3.42 4.51 -5.93
C PHE A 56 3.64 4.48 -7.43
N ASN A 57 3.98 5.63 -8.02
CA ASN A 57 4.45 5.66 -9.39
C ASN A 57 5.85 5.03 -9.45
N ASN A 58 6.01 4.00 -10.26
CA ASN A 58 7.26 3.27 -10.44
C ASN A 58 8.31 4.07 -11.22
N LYS A 59 7.91 5.15 -11.92
CA LYS A 59 8.81 6.02 -12.70
C LYS A 59 9.36 7.19 -11.91
N ASP A 60 8.71 7.59 -10.82
CA ASP A 60 9.06 8.82 -10.09
C ASP A 60 10.22 8.60 -9.10
N GLY A 61 10.79 7.40 -9.04
CA GLY A 61 11.95 7.05 -8.20
C GLY A 61 11.66 7.05 -6.69
N LEU A 62 10.50 7.54 -6.25
CA LEU A 62 10.11 7.64 -4.84
C LEU A 62 10.17 6.29 -4.11
N LEU A 63 9.52 5.26 -4.65
CA LEU A 63 9.52 3.93 -4.04
C LEU A 63 10.93 3.34 -3.97
N LYS A 64 11.72 3.50 -5.05
CA LYS A 64 13.12 3.02 -5.10
C LYS A 64 13.97 3.71 -4.02
N ASN A 65 13.83 5.03 -3.87
CA ASN A 65 14.57 5.80 -2.87
C ASN A 65 14.15 5.44 -1.45
N PHE A 66 12.84 5.27 -1.22
CA PHE A 66 12.32 4.80 0.06
C PHE A 66 12.91 3.43 0.43
N MET A 67 12.80 2.43 -0.46
CA MET A 67 13.32 1.07 -0.20
C MET A 67 14.83 1.04 0.00
N SER A 68 15.59 1.83 -0.79
CA SER A 68 17.04 1.91 -0.64
C SER A 68 17.43 2.50 0.72
N ASN A 69 16.74 3.55 1.17
CA ASN A 69 16.98 4.17 2.48
C ASN A 69 16.54 3.25 3.63
N PHE A 70 15.38 2.61 3.50
CA PHE A 70 14.85 1.66 4.47
C PHE A 70 15.81 0.49 4.70
N LEU A 71 16.26 -0.17 3.62
CA LEU A 71 17.19 -1.30 3.71
C LEU A 71 18.54 -0.88 4.30
N ARG A 72 19.02 0.33 3.97
CA ARG A 72 20.26 0.85 4.55
C ARG A 72 20.14 1.05 6.06
N GLN A 73 19.05 1.65 6.55
CA GLN A 73 18.82 1.85 7.98
C GLN A 73 18.56 0.52 8.70
N PHE A 74 17.85 -0.42 8.07
CA PHE A 74 17.59 -1.73 8.65
C PHE A 74 18.88 -2.56 8.84
N ASN A 75 19.77 -2.54 7.84
CA ASN A 75 21.02 -3.30 7.90
C ASN A 75 22.14 -2.61 8.68
N ALA A 76 22.03 -1.30 8.92
CA ALA A 76 22.98 -0.51 9.69
C ALA A 76 22.22 0.51 10.57
N PRO A 77 21.63 0.05 11.69
CA PRO A 77 20.78 0.85 12.56
C PRO A 77 21.56 1.93 13.34
#